data_AF-A0A7C2M4X3-F1
#
_entry.id   AF-A0A7C2M4X3-F1
#
_cell.length_a   1.000
_cell.length_b   1.000
_cell.length_c   1.000
_cell.angle_alpha   90.00
_cell.angle_beta   90.00
_cell.angle_gamma   90.00
#
_symmetry.space_group_name_H-M   'P 1'
#
loop_
_entity.id
_entity.type
_entity.pdbx_description
1 polymer ?
#
loop_
_entity_poly.entity_id
_entity_poly.type
_entity_poly.pdbx_seq_one_letter_code
_entity_poly.pdbx_strand_id
1 'polypeptide(L)'
;MHKRTRRRARRTRLTRAEPRGAPSAEQLEMEREALLRRLGRLHAAARRKPGYRTARNLLNPAFRRANLAARAAILQAASFMIHILEMTPPSSV
;
A
#
# COMPACT_ATOMS: atom_id res chain seq x y z
N MET A 1 14.68 -63.32 0.00
CA MET A 1 14.90 -61.86 0.15
C MET A 1 14.68 -61.18 -1.20
N HIS A 2 13.59 -60.43 -1.42
CA HIS A 2 13.48 -59.50 -2.56
C HIS A 2 12.75 -58.20 -2.13
N LYS A 3 13.31 -57.09 -2.60
CA LYS A 3 13.26 -55.76 -1.99
C LYS A 3 11.96 -55.01 -2.31
N ARG A 4 11.35 -54.42 -1.28
CA ARG A 4 10.24 -53.45 -1.36
C ARG A 4 10.68 -52.18 -2.08
N THR A 5 10.25 -51.97 -3.32
CA THR A 5 10.34 -50.66 -3.98
C THR A 5 9.11 -49.82 -3.66
N ARG A 6 9.22 -49.02 -2.59
CA ARG A 6 8.28 -47.92 -2.31
C ARG A 6 8.52 -46.81 -3.34
N ARG A 7 7.71 -46.74 -4.39
CA ARG A 7 7.56 -45.51 -5.20
C ARG A 7 6.95 -44.43 -4.29
N ARG A 8 7.79 -43.64 -3.62
CA ARG A 8 7.39 -42.40 -2.95
C ARG A 8 6.94 -41.43 -4.03
N ALA A 9 5.63 -41.26 -4.15
CA ALA A 9 5.04 -40.13 -4.86
C ALA A 9 5.64 -38.83 -4.28
N ARG A 10 6.41 -38.12 -5.10
CA ARG A 10 6.81 -36.74 -4.85
C ARG A 10 5.54 -35.90 -4.95
N ARG A 11 4.82 -35.75 -3.82
CA ARG A 11 3.88 -34.66 -3.61
C ARG A 11 4.71 -33.38 -3.57
N THR A 12 4.78 -32.70 -4.70
CA THR A 12 5.08 -31.28 -4.74
C THR A 12 4.13 -30.59 -3.78
N ARG A 13 4.61 -30.23 -2.59
CA ARG A 13 3.98 -29.19 -1.77
C ARG A 13 4.16 -27.90 -2.56
N LEU A 14 3.25 -27.65 -3.49
CA LEU A 14 2.87 -26.29 -3.84
C LEU A 14 2.40 -25.69 -2.52
N THR A 15 3.22 -24.81 -1.94
CA THR A 15 2.83 -23.98 -0.82
C THR A 15 1.56 -23.27 -1.25
N ARG A 16 0.41 -23.78 -0.78
CA ARG A 16 -0.86 -23.06 -0.80
C ARG A 16 -0.56 -21.70 -0.20
N ALA A 17 -0.47 -20.67 -1.04
CA ALA A 17 -0.40 -19.31 -0.57
C ALA A 17 -1.64 -19.12 0.29
N GLU A 18 -1.46 -19.04 1.61
CA GLU A 18 -2.51 -18.68 2.53
C GLU A 18 -3.23 -17.45 1.95
N PRO A 19 -4.57 -17.44 1.87
CA PRO A 19 -5.29 -16.27 1.41
C PRO A 19 -4.85 -15.13 2.33
N ARG A 20 -4.16 -14.13 1.77
CA ARG A 20 -3.74 -12.95 2.55
C ARG A 20 -5.03 -12.36 3.09
N GLY A 21 -5.27 -12.56 4.38
CA GLY A 21 -6.43 -12.01 5.07
C GLY A 21 -6.50 -10.50 4.83
N ALA A 22 -7.72 -9.95 4.89
CA ALA A 22 -7.89 -8.51 4.77
C ALA A 22 -6.95 -7.78 5.75
N PRO A 23 -6.31 -6.68 5.33
CA PRO A 23 -5.36 -5.97 6.16
C PRO A 23 -6.01 -5.51 7.47
N SER A 24 -5.27 -5.63 8.57
CA SER A 24 -5.75 -5.20 9.89
C SER A 24 -5.84 -3.68 9.98
N ALA A 25 -6.62 -3.17 10.93
CA ALA A 25 -6.74 -1.74 11.20
C ALA A 25 -5.36 -1.08 11.49
N GLU A 26 -4.51 -1.80 12.21
CA GLU A 26 -3.17 -1.37 12.59
C GLU A 26 -2.24 -1.29 11.37
N GLN A 27 -2.26 -2.31 10.49
CA GLN A 27 -1.48 -2.30 9.25
C GLN A 27 -1.85 -1.11 8.36
N LEU A 28 -3.15 -0.82 8.25
CA LEU A 28 -3.64 0.33 7.48
C LEU A 28 -3.22 1.67 8.10
N GLU A 29 -3.19 1.78 9.43
CA GLU A 29 -2.71 3.00 10.10
C GLU A 29 -1.19 3.18 9.93
N MET A 30 -0.40 2.10 10.02
CA MET A 30 1.03 2.14 9.74
C MET A 30 1.32 2.61 8.30
N GLU A 31 0.56 2.10 7.33
CA GLU A 31 0.68 2.53 5.93
C GLU A 31 0.27 3.99 5.75
N ARG A 32 -0.82 4.43 6.41
CA ARG A 32 -1.24 5.85 6.43
C ARG A 32 -0.12 6.76 6.91
N GLU A 33 0.54 6.40 8.01
CA GLU A 33 1.66 7.18 8.56
C GLU A 33 2.88 7.17 7.65
N ALA A 34 3.17 6.04 6.99
CA ALA A 34 4.24 5.96 5.99
C ALA A 34 3.96 6.91 4.81
N LEU A 35 2.73 6.93 4.31
CA LEU A 35 2.30 7.83 3.23
C LEU A 35 2.31 9.30 3.66
N LEU A 36 1.90 9.63 4.89
CA LEU A 36 2.02 10.99 5.43
C LEU A 36 3.47 11.47 5.50
N ARG A 37 4.39 10.60 5.95
CA ARG A 37 5.83 10.90 5.96
C ARG A 37 6.41 11.06 4.56
N ARG A 38 5.95 10.28 3.59
CA ARG A 38 6.38 10.38 2.18
C ARG A 38 5.87 11.69 1.56
N LEU A 39 4.59 12.01 1.74
CA LEU A 39 3.99 13.28 1.32
C LEU A 39 4.72 14.48 1.94
N GLY A 40 5.05 14.41 3.24
CA GLY A 40 5.79 15.46 3.95
C GLY A 40 7.25 15.66 3.50
N ARG A 41 7.82 14.75 2.70
CA ARG A 41 9.17 14.88 2.13
C ARG A 41 9.20 15.49 0.73
N LEU A 42 8.04 15.71 0.10
CA LEU A 42 7.97 16.34 -1.21
C LEU A 42 8.59 17.74 -1.20
N HIS A 43 9.18 18.13 -2.33
CA HIS A 43 9.75 19.47 -2.52
C HIS A 43 8.66 20.56 -2.57
N ALA A 44 9.05 21.82 -2.34
CA ALA A 44 8.11 22.94 -2.19
C ALA A 44 7.16 23.12 -3.39
N ALA A 45 7.66 22.97 -4.62
CA ALA A 45 6.83 23.09 -5.82
C ALA A 45 5.73 22.01 -5.90
N ALA A 46 6.02 20.76 -5.52
CA ALA A 46 5.01 19.70 -5.43
C ALA A 46 3.98 20.00 -4.32
N ARG A 47 4.40 20.55 -3.17
CA ARG A 47 3.49 20.95 -2.08
C ARG A 47 2.50 22.04 -2.47
N ARG A 48 2.84 22.88 -3.45
CA ARG A 48 1.95 23.93 -3.99
C ARG A 48 0.90 23.39 -4.95
N LYS A 49 1.04 22.16 -5.46
CA LYS A 49 0.08 21.58 -6.40
C LYS A 49 -1.21 21.16 -5.66
N PRO A 50 -2.40 21.29 -6.28
CA PRO A 50 -3.67 20.88 -5.68
C PRO A 50 -3.67 19.43 -5.17
N GLY A 51 -2.97 18.54 -5.89
CA GLY A 51 -2.83 17.13 -5.51
C GLY A 51 -2.24 16.92 -4.11
N TYR A 52 -1.37 17.81 -3.63
CA TYR A 52 -0.81 17.71 -2.27
C TYR A 52 -1.92 17.82 -1.21
N ARG A 53 -2.82 18.80 -1.36
CA ARG A 53 -3.96 18.98 -0.46
C ARG A 53 -4.93 17.81 -0.56
N THR A 54 -5.17 17.31 -1.76
CA THR A 54 -6.05 16.15 -1.97
C THR A 54 -5.49 14.89 -1.32
N ALA A 55 -4.20 14.58 -1.49
CA ALA A 55 -3.54 13.46 -0.83
C ALA A 55 -3.61 13.59 0.71
N ARG A 56 -3.40 14.80 1.24
CA ARG A 56 -3.51 15.06 2.68
C ARG A 56 -4.94 14.86 3.20
N ASN A 57 -5.96 15.24 2.42
CA ASN A 57 -7.37 15.01 2.76
C ASN A 57 -7.72 13.51 2.74
N LEU A 58 -7.21 12.76 1.77
CA LEU A 58 -7.37 11.30 1.70
C LEU A 58 -6.79 10.64 2.96
N LEU A 59 -5.53 10.95 3.28
CA LEU A 59 -4.81 10.34 4.40
C LEU A 59 -5.31 10.73 5.79
N ASN A 60 -6.14 11.77 5.92
CA ASN A 60 -6.60 12.24 7.23
C ASN A 60 -8.12 12.21 7.36
N PRO A 61 -8.90 13.26 7.03
CA PRO A 61 -10.35 13.22 7.27
C PRO A 61 -11.07 12.09 6.52
N ALA A 62 -10.68 11.74 5.29
CA ALA A 62 -11.35 10.65 4.57
C ALA A 62 -11.02 9.27 5.18
N PHE A 63 -9.73 8.99 5.41
CA PHE A 63 -9.30 7.74 6.03
C PHE A 63 -9.93 7.51 7.40
N ARG A 64 -9.93 8.54 8.27
CA ARG A 64 -10.44 8.44 9.64
C ARG A 64 -11.95 8.12 9.69
N ARG A 65 -12.73 8.63 8.74
CA ARG A 65 -14.19 8.41 8.64
C ARG A 65 -14.57 7.12 7.91
N ALA A 66 -13.66 6.53 7.15
CA ALA A 66 -13.92 5.34 6.35
C ALA A 66 -13.90 4.04 7.19
N ASN A 67 -14.68 3.05 6.75
CA ASN A 67 -14.60 1.68 7.23
C ASN A 67 -13.30 0.98 6.73
N LEU A 68 -12.98 -0.20 7.27
CA LEU A 68 -11.73 -0.90 6.96
C LEU A 68 -11.53 -1.20 5.47
N ALA A 69 -12.58 -1.64 4.78
CA ALA A 69 -12.49 -1.93 3.35
C ALA A 69 -12.19 -0.66 2.52
N ALA A 70 -12.89 0.44 2.83
CA ALA A 70 -12.69 1.72 2.15
C ALA A 70 -11.34 2.36 2.49
N ARG A 71 -10.79 2.13 3.70
CA ARG A 71 -9.46 2.62 4.08
C ARG A 71 -8.37 2.10 3.15
N ALA A 72 -8.39 0.82 2.78
CA ALA A 72 -7.43 0.27 1.82
C ALA A 72 -7.48 0.98 0.46
N ALA A 73 -8.69 1.22 -0.08
CA ALA A 73 -8.87 1.96 -1.33
C ALA A 73 -8.39 3.42 -1.23
N ILE A 74 -8.65 4.08 -0.09
CA ILE A 74 -8.18 5.45 0.18
C ILE A 74 -6.66 5.52 0.22
N LEU A 75 -5.99 4.56 0.88
CA LEU A 75 -4.53 4.50 0.93
C LEU A 75 -3.94 4.29 -0.47
N GLN A 76 -4.55 3.41 -1.28
CA GLN A 76 -4.12 3.19 -2.65
C GLN A 76 -4.25 4.46 -3.50
N ALA A 77 -5.39 5.16 -3.41
CA ALA A 77 -5.60 6.42 -4.12
C ALA A 77 -4.61 7.52 -3.68
N ALA A 78 -4.37 7.63 -2.36
CA ALA A 78 -3.39 8.58 -1.81
C ALA A 78 -1.97 8.26 -2.26
N SER A 79 -1.59 6.97 -2.27
CA SER A 79 -0.28 6.50 -2.74
C SER A 79 -0.05 6.84 -4.20
N PHE A 80 -1.04 6.60 -5.07
CA PHE A 80 -0.99 7.01 -6.47
C PHE A 80 -0.82 8.53 -6.62
N MET A 81 -1.58 9.32 -5.86
CA MET A 81 -1.47 10.77 -5.93
C MET A 81 -0.10 11.29 -5.47
N ILE A 82 0.46 10.71 -4.41
CA ILE A 82 1.83 11.01 -3.96
C ILE A 82 2.83 10.68 -5.06
N HIS A 83 2.68 9.53 -5.72
CA HIS A 83 3.57 9.13 -6.81
C HIS A 83 3.56 10.12 -7.98
N ILE A 84 2.38 10.59 -8.40
CA ILE A 84 2.29 11.63 -9.44
C ILE A 84 2.97 12.94 -9.01
N LEU A 85 2.83 13.31 -7.73
CA LEU A 85 3.49 14.50 -7.18
C LEU A 85 5.02 14.36 -7.11
N GLU A 86 5.54 13.17 -6.90
CA GLU A 86 6.99 12.88 -6.92
C GLU A 86 7.57 12.96 -8.33
N MET A 87 6.77 12.61 -9.34
CA MET A 87 7.16 12.69 -10.75
C MET A 87 7.03 14.10 -11.32
N THR A 88 6.44 15.04 -10.58
CA THR A 88 6.28 16.40 -11.10
C THR A 88 7.62 17.13 -10.95
N PRO A 89 8.22 17.64 -12.04
CA PRO A 89 9.47 18.38 -11.94
C PRO A 89 9.28 19.62 -11.04
N PRO A 90 10.33 20.06 -10.31
CA PRO A 90 10.30 21.34 -9.64
C PRO A 90 10.00 22.40 -10.71
N SER A 91 8.85 23.06 -10.58
CA SER A 91 8.47 24.09 -11.56
C SER A 91 9.54 25.18 -11.51
N SER A 92 10.37 25.22 -12.55
CA SER A 92 11.25 26.34 -12.86
C SER A 92 10.34 27.54 -13.08
N VAL A 93 10.23 28.38 -12.05
CA VAL A 93 9.75 29.76 -12.20
C VAL A 93 11.00 30.60 -12.39
#